data_AF-A0A1G3A4C3-F1
#
_entry.id   AF-A0A1G3A4C3-F1
#
_cell.length_a   1.000
_cell.length_b   1.000
_cell.length_c   1.000
_cell.angle_alpha   90.00
_cell.angle_beta   90.00
_cell.angle_gamma   90.00
#
_symmetry.space_group_name_H-M   'P 1'
#
loop_
_entity.id
_entity.type
_entity.pdbx_description
1 polymer ?
#
loop_
_entity_poly.entity_id
_entity_poly.type
_entity_poly.pdbx_seq_one_letter_code
_entity_poly.pdbx_strand_id
1 'polypeptide(L)'
;MVGRNGWFASAFLVGTAMILNACGGSGDAEVKAAYNTFKETMRSGDLEALKKCSAGDQRKELDAPDAKTQLQLKRATLPFDEKIATLVVDGDKATVTLEGTMSVLGEKKKAVGAVELIKEEGAWKVCKLAWQAEGT
;
A
#
# COMPACT_ATOMS: atom_id res chain seq x y z
N MET A 1 -29.77 -36.44 -50.11
CA MET A 1 -31.08 -36.50 -49.43
C MET A 1 -30.83 -36.79 -47.95
N VAL A 2 -31.31 -35.92 -47.06
CA VAL A 2 -31.48 -36.07 -45.59
C VAL A 2 -30.18 -36.23 -44.77
N GLY A 3 -29.90 -35.48 -43.69
CA GLY A 3 -30.70 -34.52 -42.94
C GLY A 3 -29.88 -33.77 -41.88
N ARG A 4 -30.41 -32.60 -41.50
CA ARG A 4 -30.03 -31.74 -40.36
C ARG A 4 -30.23 -32.46 -39.03
N ASN A 5 -29.31 -32.27 -38.08
CA ASN A 5 -29.48 -32.22 -36.61
C ASN A 5 -28.36 -31.26 -36.13
N GLY A 6 -28.59 -30.07 -35.54
CA GLY A 6 -29.32 -29.75 -34.32
C GLY A 6 -28.36 -29.85 -33.12
N TRP A 7 -27.62 -28.80 -32.75
CA TRP A 7 -27.88 -27.84 -31.63
C TRP A 7 -26.87 -28.07 -30.47
N PHE A 8 -26.38 -26.97 -29.86
CA PHE A 8 -25.44 -26.79 -28.71
C PHE A 8 -23.95 -26.71 -29.12
N ALA A 9 -23.38 -25.52 -29.37
CA ALA A 9 -23.05 -24.43 -28.44
C ALA A 9 -22.03 -24.82 -27.36
N SER A 10 -20.76 -24.45 -27.58
CA SER A 10 -19.98 -23.56 -26.71
C SER A 10 -18.49 -23.76 -26.97
N ALA A 11 -17.93 -22.85 -27.75
CA ALA A 11 -16.50 -22.61 -27.76
C ALA A 11 -16.11 -22.00 -26.41
N PHE A 12 -15.30 -22.70 -25.62
CA PHE A 12 -14.46 -22.09 -24.60
C PHE A 12 -13.01 -22.40 -24.95
N LEU A 13 -12.51 -21.59 -25.88
CA LEU A 13 -11.11 -21.43 -26.18
C LEU A 13 -10.69 -20.13 -25.49
N VAL A 14 -10.14 -20.19 -24.28
CA VAL A 14 -9.19 -19.18 -23.79
C VAL A 14 -8.19 -19.90 -22.91
N GLY A 15 -6.99 -20.10 -23.45
CA GLY A 15 -5.87 -20.67 -22.74
C GLY A 15 -5.44 -19.76 -21.59
N THR A 16 -5.38 -20.32 -20.38
CA THR A 16 -4.66 -19.68 -19.27
C THR A 16 -3.18 -19.97 -19.44
N ALA A 17 -2.52 -19.16 -20.27
CA ALA A 17 -1.10 -18.97 -20.13
C ALA A 17 -0.87 -18.23 -18.79
N MET A 18 -0.53 -18.98 -17.74
CA MET A 18 0.13 -18.39 -16.57
C MET A 18 1.53 -17.97 -17.00
N ILE A 19 1.63 -16.82 -17.65
CA ILE A 19 2.91 -16.13 -17.81
C ILE A 19 3.23 -15.54 -16.45
N LEU A 20 4.01 -16.30 -15.68
CA LEU A 20 4.73 -15.83 -14.52
C LEU A 20 5.81 -14.85 -15.01
N ASN A 21 5.39 -13.63 -15.36
CA ASN A 21 6.32 -12.55 -15.71
C ASN A 21 6.73 -11.85 -14.41
N ALA A 22 7.85 -12.30 -13.84
CA ALA A 22 8.66 -11.45 -12.99
C ALA A 22 9.15 -10.26 -13.85
N CYS A 23 8.46 -9.13 -13.75
CA CYS A 23 8.90 -7.86 -14.32
C CYS A 23 8.31 -6.71 -13.49
N GLY A 24 8.97 -6.39 -12.38
CA GLY A 24 8.74 -5.13 -11.67
C GLY A 24 9.09 -3.99 -12.63
N GLY A 25 8.08 -3.34 -13.20
CA GLY A 25 8.31 -2.38 -14.29
C GLY A 25 7.33 -1.23 -14.43
N SER A 26 6.19 -1.24 -13.73
CA SER A 26 5.27 -0.08 -13.72
C SER A 26 4.52 0.01 -12.39
N GLY A 27 3.92 -1.10 -11.94
CA GLY A 27 3.22 -1.15 -10.65
C GLY A 27 4.10 -0.80 -9.46
N ASP A 28 5.31 -1.35 -9.37
CA ASP A 28 6.24 -1.07 -8.27
C ASP A 28 6.61 0.41 -8.17
N ALA A 29 6.83 1.07 -9.31
CA ALA A 29 7.19 2.48 -9.35
C ALA A 29 6.01 3.36 -8.94
N GLU A 30 4.80 3.04 -9.41
CA GLU A 30 3.57 3.73 -9.00
C GLU A 30 3.29 3.57 -7.50
N VAL A 31 3.44 2.35 -6.96
CA VAL A 31 3.26 2.06 -5.53
C VAL A 31 4.31 2.79 -4.68
N LYS A 32 5.58 2.76 -5.09
CA LYS A 32 6.66 3.51 -4.42
C LYS A 32 6.39 5.01 -4.44
N ALA A 33 5.95 5.56 -5.56
CA ALA A 33 5.60 6.97 -5.69
C ALA A 33 4.43 7.33 -4.76
N ALA A 34 3.36 6.55 -4.76
CA ALA A 34 2.20 6.76 -3.89
C ALA A 34 2.57 6.71 -2.41
N TYR A 35 3.39 5.73 -2.01
CA TYR A 35 3.89 5.64 -0.65
C TYR A 35 4.79 6.84 -0.28
N ASN A 36 5.68 7.27 -1.17
CA ASN A 36 6.52 8.44 -0.91
C ASN A 36 5.69 9.72 -0.78
N THR A 37 4.69 9.94 -1.64
CA THR A 37 3.76 11.06 -1.52
C THR A 37 3.01 11.01 -0.18
N PHE A 38 2.51 9.84 0.23
CA PHE A 38 1.88 9.67 1.54
C PHE A 38 2.82 10.04 2.68
N LYS A 39 4.07 9.55 2.66
CA LYS A 39 5.09 9.85 3.68
C LYS A 39 5.41 11.34 3.75
N GLU A 40 5.61 11.99 2.61
CA GLU A 40 5.89 13.42 2.54
C GLU A 40 4.73 14.24 3.09
N THR A 41 3.50 13.84 2.75
CA THR A 41 2.29 14.49 3.25
C THR A 41 2.09 14.29 4.74
N MET A 42 2.42 13.09 5.25
CA MET A 42 2.43 12.83 6.68
C MET A 42 3.45 13.71 7.39
N ARG A 43 4.66 13.86 6.82
CA ARG A 43 5.73 14.71 7.36
C ARG A 43 5.41 16.20 7.29
N SER A 44 4.71 16.67 6.26
CA SER A 44 4.27 18.07 6.15
C SER A 44 3.18 18.40 7.17
N GLY A 45 2.38 17.40 7.58
CA GLY A 45 1.25 17.58 8.47
C GLY A 45 0.01 18.13 7.77
N ASP A 46 -0.03 18.06 6.44
CA ASP A 46 -1.21 18.43 5.64
C ASP A 46 -2.26 17.31 5.71
N LEU A 47 -3.19 17.45 6.65
CA LEU A 47 -4.24 16.46 6.89
C LEU A 47 -5.14 16.24 5.66
N GLU A 48 -5.45 17.29 4.92
CA GLU A 48 -6.37 17.20 3.77
C GLU A 48 -5.69 16.53 2.57
N ALA A 49 -4.41 16.82 2.33
CA ALA A 49 -3.63 16.06 1.37
C ALA A 49 -3.44 14.60 1.82
N LEU A 50 -3.25 14.35 3.12
CA LEU A 50 -3.03 13.01 3.64
C LEU A 50 -4.27 12.13 3.47
N LYS A 51 -5.46 12.71 3.63
CA LYS A 51 -6.73 12.04 3.35
C LYS A 51 -6.86 11.61 1.88
N LYS A 52 -6.34 12.38 0.93
CA LYS A 52 -6.43 12.06 -0.51
C LYS A 52 -5.58 10.86 -0.91
N CYS A 53 -4.47 10.63 -0.23
CA CYS A 53 -3.60 9.47 -0.45
C CYS A 53 -3.88 8.31 0.52
N SER A 54 -4.96 8.39 1.31
CA SER A 54 -5.37 7.36 2.29
C SER A 54 -6.71 6.74 1.93
N ALA A 55 -6.84 5.45 2.19
CA ALA A 55 -8.08 4.67 2.07
C ALA A 55 -8.27 3.80 3.32
N GLY A 56 -9.35 3.01 3.36
CA GLY A 56 -9.56 2.01 4.41
C GLY A 56 -9.46 2.56 5.83
N ASP A 57 -8.74 1.85 6.70
CA ASP A 57 -8.61 2.20 8.12
C ASP A 57 -7.79 3.48 8.33
N GLN A 58 -6.74 3.68 7.53
CA GLN A 58 -5.96 4.91 7.53
C GLN A 58 -6.85 6.13 7.26
N ARG A 59 -7.80 6.03 6.32
CA ARG A 59 -8.75 7.12 6.05
C ARG A 59 -9.68 7.37 7.24
N LYS A 60 -10.21 6.32 7.87
CA LYS A 60 -11.06 6.44 9.06
C LYS A 60 -10.35 7.13 10.22
N GLU A 61 -9.06 6.82 10.46
CA GLU A 61 -8.25 7.49 11.47
C GLU A 61 -8.10 9.00 11.19
N LEU A 62 -7.96 9.38 9.92
CA LEU A 62 -7.79 10.78 9.51
C LEU A 62 -9.10 11.59 9.52
N ASP A 63 -10.25 10.92 9.51
CA ASP A 63 -11.57 11.54 9.64
C ASP A 63 -12.02 11.64 11.11
N ALA A 64 -11.24 11.10 12.07
CA ALA A 64 -11.52 11.23 13.49
C ALA A 64 -11.40 12.70 13.98
N PRO A 65 -12.18 13.12 14.99
CA PRO A 65 -12.15 14.49 15.50
C PRO A 65 -10.76 14.96 15.98
N ASP A 66 -9.95 14.02 16.47
CA ASP A 66 -8.61 14.23 17.00
C ASP A 66 -7.49 13.91 15.99
N ALA A 67 -7.83 13.66 14.71
CA ALA A 67 -6.88 13.28 13.66
C ALA A 67 -5.70 14.24 13.54
N LYS A 68 -5.91 15.55 13.72
CA LYS A 68 -4.84 16.56 13.68
C LYS A 68 -3.83 16.36 14.82
N THR A 69 -4.31 16.08 16.02
CA THR A 69 -3.47 15.82 17.20
C THR A 69 -2.74 14.49 17.03
N GLN A 70 -3.44 13.45 16.60
CA GLN A 70 -2.82 12.15 16.32
C GLN A 70 -1.75 12.25 15.22
N LEU A 71 -1.98 13.03 14.16
CA LEU A 71 -1.00 13.26 13.11
C LEU A 71 0.25 13.96 13.65
N GLN A 72 0.10 14.96 14.51
CA GLN A 72 1.25 15.61 15.15
C GLN A 72 2.06 14.63 16.02
N LEU A 73 1.38 13.77 16.79
CA LEU A 73 2.04 12.75 17.59
C LEU A 73 2.76 11.72 16.70
N LYS A 74 2.09 11.19 15.68
CA LYS A 74 2.65 10.23 14.72
C LYS A 74 3.89 10.79 14.03
N ARG A 75 3.88 12.06 13.64
CA ARG A 75 5.04 12.76 13.04
C ARG A 75 6.25 12.80 13.97
N ALA A 76 6.04 13.03 15.27
CA ALA A 76 7.11 13.06 16.27
C ALA A 76 7.73 11.68 16.51
N THR A 77 6.97 10.61 16.24
CA THR A 77 7.40 9.21 16.45
C THR A 77 7.77 8.49 15.16
N LEU A 78 7.81 9.16 14.02
CA LEU A 78 8.17 8.50 12.75
C LEU A 78 9.61 7.97 12.81
N PRO A 79 9.88 6.78 12.24
CA PRO A 79 11.25 6.30 12.12
C PRO A 79 12.11 7.23 11.25
N PHE A 80 13.38 7.34 11.65
CA PHE A 80 14.44 7.95 10.86
C PHE A 80 15.10 6.87 9.99
N ASP A 81 15.77 7.28 8.91
CA ASP A 81 16.48 6.38 7.97
C ASP A 81 15.59 5.29 7.35
N GLU A 82 14.32 5.61 7.15
CA GLU A 82 13.35 4.72 6.52
C GLU A 82 13.73 4.37 5.08
N LYS A 83 13.73 3.06 4.77
CA LYS A 83 13.92 2.51 3.43
C LYS A 83 12.92 1.39 3.15
N ILE A 84 12.60 1.18 1.87
CA ILE A 84 11.77 0.06 1.41
C ILE A 84 12.66 -1.18 1.35
N ALA A 85 12.32 -2.21 2.12
CA ALA A 85 13.01 -3.49 2.13
C ALA A 85 12.44 -4.44 1.06
N THR A 86 11.11 -4.58 1.03
CA THR A 86 10.41 -5.41 0.02
C THR A 86 9.14 -4.72 -0.44
N LEU A 87 8.72 -5.06 -1.65
CA LEU A 87 7.47 -4.60 -2.24
C LEU A 87 6.87 -5.76 -3.03
N VAL A 88 5.59 -6.03 -2.78
CA VAL A 88 4.81 -7.05 -3.48
C VAL A 88 3.56 -6.38 -4.03
N VAL A 89 3.36 -6.45 -5.34
CA VAL A 89 2.12 -5.98 -6.00
C VAL A 89 1.33 -7.21 -6.44
N ASP A 90 0.05 -7.23 -6.09
CA ASP A 90 -0.93 -8.25 -6.48
C ASP A 90 -2.20 -7.56 -7.01
N GLY A 91 -2.25 -7.37 -8.33
CA GLY A 91 -3.33 -6.65 -9.01
C GLY A 91 -3.52 -5.24 -8.45
N ASP A 92 -4.67 -5.01 -7.82
CA ASP A 92 -5.06 -3.72 -7.21
C ASP A 92 -4.67 -3.61 -5.72
N LYS A 93 -3.82 -4.51 -5.22
CA LYS A 93 -3.28 -4.48 -3.86
C LYS A 93 -1.76 -4.47 -3.89
N ALA A 94 -1.14 -3.82 -2.91
CA ALA A 94 0.29 -3.90 -2.72
C ALA A 94 0.66 -3.92 -1.24
N THR A 95 1.72 -4.65 -0.90
CA THR A 95 2.32 -4.65 0.43
C THR A 95 3.75 -4.15 0.32
N VAL A 96 4.10 -3.14 1.12
CA VAL A 96 5.45 -2.60 1.22
C VAL A 96 5.97 -2.89 2.62
N THR A 97 7.11 -3.57 2.71
CA THR A 97 7.85 -3.73 3.95
C THR A 97 8.92 -2.64 4.04
N LEU A 98 8.97 -1.96 5.17
CA LEU A 98 9.89 -0.89 5.46
C LEU A 98 10.86 -1.32 6.55
N GLU A 99 12.07 -0.80 6.48
CA GLU A 99 13.03 -0.84 7.58
C GLU A 99 13.35 0.60 7.97
N GLY A 100 13.46 0.87 9.26
CA GLY A 100 13.84 2.18 9.80
C GLY A 100 14.40 2.09 11.20
N THR A 101 14.67 3.24 11.80
CA THR A 101 15.14 3.34 13.18
C THR A 101 14.22 4.26 13.98
N MET A 102 13.72 3.79 15.12
CA MET A 102 12.89 4.58 16.05
C MET A 102 13.65 4.85 17.35
N SER A 103 13.36 5.99 17.99
CA SER A 103 13.82 6.24 19.36
C SER A 103 12.78 5.72 20.35
N VAL A 104 13.15 4.73 21.14
CA VAL A 104 12.31 4.15 22.20
C VAL A 104 13.05 4.35 23.52
N LEU A 105 12.48 5.13 24.44
CA LEU A 105 13.09 5.46 25.74
C LEU A 105 14.52 6.05 25.65
N GLY A 106 14.81 6.80 24.58
CA GLY A 106 16.13 7.40 24.36
C GLY A 106 17.14 6.48 23.64
N GLU A 107 16.80 5.23 23.40
CA GLU A 107 17.61 4.28 22.63
C GLU A 107 17.15 4.19 21.18
N LYS A 108 18.10 4.12 20.24
CA LYS A 108 17.79 3.88 18.82
C LYS A 108 17.59 2.39 18.60
N LYS A 109 16.38 1.98 18.25
CA LYS A 109 16.05 0.59 17.93
C LYS A 109 15.66 0.48 16.46
N LYS A 110 16.02 -0.65 15.85
CA LYS A 110 15.51 -1.00 14.51
C LYS A 110 13.99 -1.16 14.58
N ALA A 111 13.32 -0.78 13.51
CA ALA A 111 11.89 -0.92 13.35
C ALA A 111 11.57 -1.47 11.97
N VAL A 112 10.58 -2.34 11.93
CA VAL A 112 10.00 -2.89 10.70
C VAL A 112 8.61 -2.30 10.51
N GLY A 113 8.35 -1.77 9.34
CA GLY A 113 7.07 -1.21 8.95
C GLY A 113 6.37 -2.09 7.93
N ALA A 114 5.06 -2.20 8.02
CA ALA A 114 4.23 -2.82 7.01
C ALA A 114 3.21 -1.80 6.51
N VAL A 115 3.17 -1.61 5.18
CA VAL A 115 2.23 -0.74 4.50
C VAL A 115 1.38 -1.56 3.55
N GLU A 116 0.07 -1.44 3.70
CA GLU A 116 -0.88 -2.02 2.75
C GLU A 116 -1.44 -0.88 1.90
N LEU A 117 -1.38 -1.04 0.58
CA LEU A 117 -1.94 -0.11 -0.40
C LEU A 117 -2.99 -0.80 -1.26
N ILE A 118 -3.98 -0.04 -1.68
CA ILE A 118 -4.97 -0.46 -2.67
C ILE A 118 -5.06 0.56 -3.81
N LYS A 119 -5.39 0.09 -5.00
CA LYS A 119 -5.67 0.93 -6.16
C LYS A 119 -7.17 1.22 -6.21
N GLU A 120 -7.55 2.46 -5.95
CA GLU A 120 -8.92 2.95 -6.08
C GLU A 120 -8.98 3.96 -7.21
N GLU A 121 -9.91 3.77 -8.17
CA GLU A 121 -10.11 4.72 -9.28
C GLU A 121 -8.83 5.00 -10.08
N GLY A 122 -7.93 4.00 -10.17
CA GLY A 122 -6.64 4.12 -10.87
C GLY A 122 -5.52 4.75 -10.04
N ALA A 123 -5.78 5.19 -8.80
CA ALA A 123 -4.79 5.77 -7.91
C ALA A 123 -4.48 4.86 -6.71
N TRP A 124 -3.20 4.66 -6.42
CA TRP A 124 -2.75 3.93 -5.24
C TRP A 124 -2.91 4.77 -3.97
N LYS A 125 -3.51 4.18 -2.93
CA LYS A 125 -3.75 4.81 -1.63
C LYS A 125 -3.32 3.89 -0.50
N VAL A 126 -2.78 4.46 0.58
CA VAL A 126 -2.39 3.71 1.78
C VAL A 126 -3.63 3.37 2.61
N CYS A 127 -3.86 2.09 2.85
CA CYS A 127 -4.95 1.58 3.70
C CYS A 127 -4.54 1.43 5.15
N LYS A 128 -3.29 1.05 5.36
CA LYS A 128 -2.76 0.70 6.68
C LYS A 128 -1.27 0.96 6.70
N LEU A 129 -0.82 1.55 7.80
CA LEU A 129 0.59 1.69 8.14
C LEU A 129 0.78 1.24 9.58
N ALA A 130 1.60 0.22 9.79
CA ALA A 130 1.98 -0.25 11.11
C ALA A 130 3.50 -0.30 11.24
N TRP A 131 4.02 0.09 12.40
CA TRP A 131 5.43 0.01 12.75
C TRP A 131 5.61 -0.85 13.99
N GLN A 132 6.63 -1.70 13.99
CA GLN A 132 7.04 -2.51 15.12
C GLN A 132 8.53 -2.30 15.37
N ALA A 133 8.89 -1.87 16.58
CA ALA A 133 10.28 -1.83 17.00
C ALA A 133 10.75 -3.25 17.37
N GLU A 134 12.01 -3.59 17.04
CA GLU A 134 12.60 -4.84 17.52
C GLU A 134 12.82 -4.80 19.04
N GLY A 135 12.43 -5.86 19.75
CA GLY A 135 12.68 -6.01 21.18
C GLY A 135 11.72 -5.20 22.08
N THR A 136 10.46 -5.06 21.68
CA THR A 136 9.32 -4.68 22.54
C THR A 136 8.36 -5.84 22.71
#